data_AF-A0A015LKF7-F1
#
_entry.id   AF-A0A015LKF7-F1
#
_cell.length_a   1.000
_cell.length_b   1.000
_cell.length_c   1.000
_cell.angle_alpha   90.00
_cell.angle_beta   90.00
_cell.angle_gamma   90.00
#
_symmetry.space_group_name_H-M   'P 1'
#
loop_
_entity.id
_entity.type
_entity.pdbx_description
1 polymer ?
#
loop_
_entity_poly.entity_id
_entity_poly.type
_entity_poly.pdbx_seq_one_letter_code
_entity_poly.pdbx_strand_id
1 'polypeptide(L)'
;MRDISWSCVFHKGGQDLVRTPSLWLTPAKSAPHVRFSLNDNSNAGIDSVGSGLLLNKWYHLAYTLSDPEKRSDFYIDGKWVGFQSIQPTEQIVFNDAPLYIGNDTFYNGITGLISNFRYFNWRLSADEVIKDFSNNSSIISPGSPMQPITTTTSDPSTQLKTETNNTAIMAGIGIGASLVTILLAIAGLYIFKLYRKKQQHGKYGPEVTEESSGHEVISTGKVRSIKKN
;
A
#
# COMPACT_ATOMS: atom_id res chain seq x y z
N MET A 1 21.94 15.18 -4.64
CA MET A 1 22.07 15.83 -3.31
C MET A 1 21.26 15.00 -2.34
N ARG A 2 21.82 14.56 -1.20
CA ARG A 2 21.10 13.74 -0.21
C ARG A 2 19.99 14.59 0.42
N ASP A 3 18.75 14.12 0.41
CA ASP A 3 17.65 14.78 1.12
C ASP A 3 17.72 14.36 2.59
N ILE A 4 18.09 15.33 3.44
CA ILE A 4 18.34 15.10 4.87
C ILE A 4 17.07 15.16 5.72
N SER A 5 15.91 15.47 5.12
CA SER A 5 14.68 15.70 5.87
C SER A 5 13.89 14.40 6.14
N TRP A 6 14.04 13.40 5.28
CA TRP A 6 13.40 12.08 5.40
C TRP A 6 14.33 11.08 6.08
N SER A 7 13.75 10.17 6.86
CA SER A 7 14.51 9.10 7.55
C SER A 7 14.13 7.71 7.04
N CYS A 8 15.09 6.96 6.51
CA CYS A 8 14.92 5.62 5.95
C CYS A 8 14.78 4.57 7.05
N VAL A 9 13.64 3.87 7.07
CA VAL A 9 13.44 2.68 7.90
C VAL A 9 13.93 1.44 7.15
N PHE A 10 13.51 1.28 5.90
CA PHE A 10 14.07 0.30 4.97
C PHE A 10 13.85 0.76 3.53
N HIS A 11 14.73 0.32 2.63
CA HIS A 11 14.64 0.61 1.20
C HIS A 11 15.25 -0.54 0.40
N LYS A 12 14.47 -1.14 -0.50
CA LYS A 12 14.99 -2.10 -1.48
C LYS A 12 15.10 -1.46 -2.87
N GLY A 13 16.32 -1.08 -3.24
CA GLY A 13 16.58 -0.35 -4.48
C GLY A 13 18.02 0.11 -4.64
N GLY A 14 18.56 0.02 -5.86
CA GLY A 14 19.89 0.52 -6.19
C GLY A 14 19.93 2.01 -6.57
N GLN A 15 18.76 2.64 -6.65
CA GLN A 15 18.55 4.03 -7.06
C GLN A 15 17.42 4.62 -6.24
N ASP A 16 17.41 5.94 -6.07
CA ASP A 16 16.40 6.66 -5.30
C ASP A 16 14.96 6.32 -5.73
N LEU A 17 14.71 6.24 -7.05
CA LEU A 17 13.38 5.95 -7.61
C LEU A 17 13.12 4.46 -7.87
N VAL A 18 13.83 3.55 -7.20
CA VAL A 18 13.55 2.11 -7.19
C VAL A 18 13.12 1.73 -5.79
N ARG A 19 11.81 1.71 -5.51
CA ARG A 19 11.30 1.80 -4.13
C ARG A 19 10.51 0.57 -3.67
N THR A 20 10.65 -0.58 -4.32
CA THR A 20 9.79 -1.75 -4.06
C THR A 20 10.51 -2.82 -3.21
N PRO A 21 10.19 -2.96 -1.91
CA PRO A 21 9.43 -2.03 -1.07
C PRO A 21 10.34 -1.05 -0.32
N SER A 22 9.75 0.07 0.11
CA SER A 22 10.44 1.07 0.91
C SER A 22 9.52 1.74 1.93
N LEU A 23 10.11 2.15 3.03
CA LEU A 23 9.46 2.91 4.08
C LEU A 23 10.42 3.99 4.59
N TRP A 24 9.95 5.24 4.52
CA TRP A 24 10.58 6.38 5.16
C TRP A 24 9.67 6.95 6.25
N LEU A 25 10.24 7.81 7.10
CA LEU A 25 9.52 8.67 8.00
C LEU A 25 9.53 10.10 7.45
N THR A 26 8.37 10.74 7.45
CA THR A 26 8.21 12.12 6.99
C THR A 26 9.02 13.09 7.85
N PRO A 27 9.47 14.21 7.26
CA PRO A 27 10.08 15.30 8.01
C PRO A 27 9.16 15.81 9.12
N ALA A 28 9.76 16.27 10.22
CA ALA A 28 9.12 16.88 11.40
C ALA A 28 8.20 15.96 12.24
N LYS A 29 7.36 15.13 11.63
CA LYS A 29 6.38 14.30 12.35
C LYS A 29 6.78 12.86 12.52
N SER A 30 7.79 12.38 11.80
CA SER A 30 8.14 10.96 11.77
C SER A 30 6.95 10.08 11.40
N ALA A 31 6.08 10.52 10.48
CA ALA A 31 4.93 9.72 10.05
C ALA A 31 5.37 8.73 8.97
N PRO A 32 4.88 7.47 9.01
CA PRO A 32 5.22 6.49 7.98
C PRO A 32 4.84 6.97 6.57
N HIS A 33 5.82 6.90 5.66
CA HIS A 33 5.71 7.21 4.25
C HIS A 33 6.04 5.95 3.46
N VAL A 34 4.97 5.27 3.06
CA VAL A 34 5.01 3.94 2.50
C VAL A 34 5.17 4.06 0.99
N ARG A 35 6.13 3.36 0.39
CA ARG A 35 6.44 3.49 -1.04
C ARG A 35 6.63 2.13 -1.72
N PHE A 36 6.27 2.12 -2.99
CA PHE A 36 6.61 1.10 -3.99
C PHE A 36 6.59 1.73 -5.38
N SER A 37 7.13 1.02 -6.36
CA SER A 37 7.18 1.47 -7.75
C SER A 37 6.10 0.75 -8.56
N LEU A 38 5.35 1.54 -9.31
CA LEU A 38 4.53 1.12 -10.43
C LEU A 38 5.28 1.34 -11.74
N ASN A 39 4.77 0.78 -12.83
CA ASN A 39 5.33 0.92 -14.18
C ASN A 39 5.38 2.38 -14.68
N ASP A 40 4.47 3.24 -14.25
CA ASP A 40 4.38 4.66 -14.64
C ASP A 40 4.56 5.64 -13.46
N ASN A 41 4.63 5.13 -12.23
CA ASN A 41 4.83 5.92 -11.02
C ASN A 41 5.80 5.20 -10.06
N SER A 42 7.06 5.62 -10.06
CA SER A 42 8.09 5.06 -9.19
C SER A 42 7.90 5.39 -7.70
N ASN A 43 6.94 6.26 -7.39
CA ASN A 43 6.72 6.84 -6.06
C ASN A 43 5.30 6.57 -5.52
N ALA A 44 4.67 5.46 -5.92
CA ALA A 44 3.34 5.08 -5.44
C ALA A 44 3.34 4.69 -3.96
N GLY A 45 2.21 4.86 -3.28
CA GLY A 45 2.02 4.43 -1.89
C GLY A 45 1.29 5.46 -1.04
N ILE A 46 1.55 5.46 0.27
CA ILE A 46 0.85 6.30 1.25
C ILE A 46 1.77 7.45 1.64
N ASP A 47 1.32 8.70 1.47
CA ASP A 47 2.15 9.91 1.72
C ASP A 47 2.48 10.14 3.19
N SER A 48 1.53 9.87 4.08
CA SER A 48 1.72 10.02 5.51
C SER A 48 0.65 9.22 6.24
N VAL A 49 1.06 8.37 7.19
CA VAL A 49 0.14 7.60 8.02
C VAL A 49 0.01 8.23 9.41
N GLY A 50 -1.21 8.59 9.80
CA GLY A 50 -1.50 9.11 11.14
C GLY A 50 -0.80 10.43 11.46
N SER A 51 -0.58 10.67 12.76
CA SER A 51 0.01 11.92 13.28
C SER A 51 1.54 11.90 13.40
N GLY A 52 2.19 10.76 13.14
CA GLY A 52 3.60 10.54 13.47
C GLY A 52 3.84 9.43 14.49
N LEU A 53 5.00 8.79 14.40
CA LEU A 53 5.50 7.89 15.45
C LEU A 53 6.11 8.71 16.59
N LEU A 54 5.85 8.30 17.83
CA LEU A 54 6.42 8.94 19.01
C LEU A 54 7.85 8.47 19.25
N LEU A 55 8.68 9.38 19.76
CA LEU A 55 10.04 9.05 20.19
C LEU A 55 10.02 8.11 21.39
N ASN A 56 11.07 7.30 21.52
CA ASN A 56 11.29 6.38 22.65
C ASN A 56 10.15 5.38 22.88
N LYS A 57 9.45 5.00 21.80
CA LYS A 57 8.38 4.00 21.83
C LYS A 57 8.66 2.91 20.78
N TRP A 58 8.50 1.66 21.18
CA TRP A 58 8.49 0.53 20.26
C TRP A 58 7.17 0.47 19.48
N TYR A 59 7.30 0.18 18.19
CA TYR A 59 6.18 -0.06 17.29
C TYR A 59 6.45 -1.33 16.49
N HIS A 60 5.41 -2.12 16.26
CA HIS A 60 5.42 -3.11 15.19
C HIS A 60 4.90 -2.45 13.92
N LEU A 61 5.69 -2.48 12.86
CA LEU A 61 5.33 -1.92 11.56
C LEU A 61 5.21 -3.06 10.56
N ALA A 62 4.05 -3.19 9.91
CA ALA A 62 3.83 -4.17 8.87
C ALA A 62 3.44 -3.47 7.56
N TYR A 63 4.20 -3.76 6.53
CA TYR A 63 3.95 -3.34 5.15
C TYR A 63 3.60 -4.58 4.34
N THR A 64 2.45 -4.56 3.65
CA THR A 64 2.05 -5.66 2.78
C THR A 64 1.77 -5.13 1.38
N LEU A 65 2.08 -5.93 0.36
CA LEU A 65 1.99 -5.55 -1.04
C LEU A 65 1.66 -6.77 -1.90
N SER A 66 0.68 -6.65 -2.78
CA SER A 66 0.31 -7.71 -3.73
C SER A 66 -0.08 -7.11 -5.07
N ASP A 67 0.64 -7.53 -6.11
CA ASP A 67 0.27 -7.19 -7.50
C ASP A 67 -1.01 -7.94 -7.93
N PRO A 68 -1.19 -9.25 -7.66
CA PRO A 68 -2.44 -9.94 -7.99
C PRO A 68 -3.68 -9.33 -7.35
N GLU A 69 -3.58 -8.90 -6.08
CA GLU A 69 -4.69 -8.24 -5.38
C GLU A 69 -4.75 -6.71 -5.63
N LYS A 70 -3.78 -6.17 -6.38
CA LYS A 70 -3.66 -4.74 -6.71
C LYS A 70 -3.79 -3.83 -5.48
N ARG A 71 -3.05 -4.16 -4.42
CA ARG A 71 -3.19 -3.47 -3.14
C ARG A 71 -1.92 -3.48 -2.29
N SER A 72 -1.68 -2.38 -1.60
CA SER A 72 -0.75 -2.27 -0.47
C SER A 72 -1.51 -1.92 0.81
N ASP A 73 -1.16 -2.53 1.94
CA ASP A 73 -1.70 -2.20 3.25
C ASP A 73 -0.58 -1.90 4.24
N PHE A 74 -0.86 -1.01 5.20
CA PHE A 74 0.08 -0.67 6.27
C PHE A 74 -0.58 -0.85 7.64
N TYR A 75 0.20 -1.38 8.58
CA TYR A 75 -0.24 -1.73 9.92
C TYR A 75 0.74 -1.17 10.96
N ILE A 76 0.19 -0.71 12.07
CA ILE A 76 0.95 -0.31 13.27
C ILE A 76 0.39 -1.09 14.44
N ASP A 77 1.25 -1.82 15.16
CA ASP A 77 0.90 -2.64 16.32
C ASP A 77 -0.23 -3.64 15.98
N GLY A 78 -0.10 -4.31 14.83
CA GLY A 78 -1.09 -5.25 14.29
C GLY A 78 -2.38 -4.61 13.77
N LYS A 79 -2.61 -3.31 13.98
CA LYS A 79 -3.82 -2.60 13.52
C LYS A 79 -3.61 -2.02 12.13
N TRP A 80 -4.57 -2.25 11.25
CA TRP A 80 -4.61 -1.62 9.92
C TRP A 80 -4.82 -0.10 10.05
N VAL A 81 -3.94 0.68 9.41
CA VAL A 81 -3.92 2.15 9.52
C VAL A 81 -4.01 2.87 8.17
N GLY A 82 -3.91 2.14 7.06
CA GLY A 82 -4.03 2.71 5.73
C GLY A 82 -3.72 1.73 4.63
N PHE A 83 -4.05 2.13 3.39
CA PHE A 83 -3.83 1.31 2.21
C PHE A 83 -3.64 2.20 0.97
N GLN A 84 -3.07 1.60 -0.08
CA GLN A 84 -3.06 2.14 -1.44
C GLN A 84 -3.66 1.09 -2.38
N SER A 85 -4.70 1.46 -3.10
CA SER A 85 -5.20 0.66 -4.23
C SER A 85 -4.35 0.89 -5.47
N ILE A 86 -4.19 -0.14 -6.27
CA ILE A 86 -3.49 -0.11 -7.56
C ILE A 86 -4.55 -0.34 -8.64
N GLN A 87 -4.46 0.38 -9.76
CA GLN A 87 -5.40 0.19 -10.86
C GLN A 87 -5.17 -1.18 -11.52
N PRO A 88 -6.23 -1.82 -12.06
CA PRO A 88 -6.07 -3.09 -12.77
C PRO A 88 -5.07 -3.05 -13.94
N THR A 89 -4.87 -1.88 -14.54
CA THR A 89 -3.94 -1.64 -15.65
C THR A 89 -2.50 -1.35 -15.21
N GLU A 90 -2.27 -1.06 -13.93
CA GLU A 90 -0.95 -0.77 -13.37
C GLU A 90 -0.28 -2.07 -12.91
N GLN A 91 1.05 -2.09 -12.94
CA GLN A 91 1.85 -3.21 -12.49
C GLN A 91 2.87 -2.75 -11.46
N ILE A 92 2.99 -3.51 -10.37
CA ILE A 92 4.06 -3.31 -9.40
C ILE A 92 5.38 -3.77 -10.01
N VAL A 93 6.38 -2.90 -9.92
CA VAL A 93 7.75 -3.18 -10.38
C VAL A 93 8.57 -3.66 -9.18
N PHE A 94 8.77 -4.98 -9.10
CA PHE A 94 9.72 -5.58 -8.15
C PHE A 94 11.15 -5.47 -8.67
N ASN A 95 12.13 -5.47 -7.77
CA ASN A 95 13.55 -5.38 -8.11
C ASN A 95 14.39 -6.40 -7.32
N ASP A 96 15.59 -6.68 -7.82
CA ASP A 96 16.59 -7.57 -7.23
C ASP A 96 17.75 -6.81 -6.56
N ALA A 97 17.66 -5.49 -6.48
CA ALA A 97 18.70 -4.63 -5.90
C ALA A 97 18.84 -4.81 -4.38
N PRO A 98 19.91 -4.28 -3.75
CA PRO A 98 20.15 -4.42 -2.31
C PRO A 98 18.99 -3.93 -1.44
N LEU A 99 18.80 -4.59 -0.30
CA LEU A 99 17.91 -4.15 0.78
C LEU A 99 18.73 -3.42 1.85
N TYR A 100 18.39 -2.16 2.07
CA TYR A 100 18.92 -1.31 3.11
C TYR A 100 17.95 -1.27 4.31
N ILE A 101 18.48 -1.31 5.53
CA ILE A 101 17.70 -1.29 6.77
C ILE A 101 18.31 -0.25 7.71
N GLY A 102 17.48 0.66 8.21
CA GLY A 102 17.84 1.72 9.15
C GLY A 102 18.60 2.91 8.55
N ASN A 103 19.13 2.78 7.33
CA ASN A 103 19.79 3.84 6.58
C ASN A 103 19.96 3.40 5.11
N ASP A 104 19.93 4.32 4.15
CA ASP A 104 20.28 4.07 2.75
C ASP A 104 21.33 5.06 2.23
N THR A 105 21.61 5.04 0.93
CA THR A 105 22.59 5.95 0.32
C THR A 105 22.02 7.33 -0.04
N PHE A 106 20.70 7.49 -0.04
CA PHE A 106 19.98 8.62 -0.65
C PHE A 106 19.35 9.58 0.37
N TYR A 107 18.96 9.06 1.52
CA TYR A 107 18.28 9.73 2.62
C TYR A 107 19.06 9.56 3.93
N ASN A 108 18.61 10.21 5.00
CA ASN A 108 19.16 9.95 6.33
C ASN A 108 18.63 8.64 6.89
N GLY A 109 19.41 7.98 7.73
CA GLY A 109 18.94 6.85 8.51
C GLY A 109 18.04 7.31 9.66
N ILE A 110 17.21 6.42 10.17
CA ILE A 110 16.51 6.69 11.43
C ILE A 110 17.51 6.83 12.58
N THR A 111 17.19 7.70 13.53
CA THR A 111 17.85 7.72 14.84
C THR A 111 17.00 6.89 15.81
N GLY A 112 17.22 5.58 15.82
CA GLY A 112 16.40 4.65 16.61
C GLY A 112 16.92 3.22 16.55
N LEU A 113 16.13 2.29 17.08
CA LEU A 113 16.43 0.86 17.10
C LEU A 113 15.46 0.11 16.19
N ILE A 114 15.98 -0.87 15.44
CA ILE A 114 15.20 -1.83 14.66
C ILE A 114 15.49 -3.21 15.23
N SER A 115 14.44 -4.02 15.42
CA SER A 115 14.55 -5.40 15.87
C SER A 115 13.60 -6.28 15.04
N ASN A 116 13.94 -7.56 14.91
CA ASN A 116 13.10 -8.60 14.28
C ASN A 116 12.61 -8.25 12.87
N PHE A 117 13.47 -7.62 12.06
CA PHE A 117 13.14 -7.33 10.66
C PHE A 117 12.93 -8.62 9.88
N ARG A 118 11.79 -8.75 9.21
CA ARG A 118 11.42 -9.91 8.40
C ARG A 118 10.90 -9.47 7.05
N TYR A 119 11.27 -10.24 6.03
CA TYR A 119 10.90 -9.99 4.65
C TYR A 119 10.34 -11.27 4.04
N PHE A 120 9.15 -11.18 3.46
CA PHE A 120 8.44 -12.31 2.88
C PHE A 120 8.30 -12.11 1.37
N ASN A 121 8.33 -13.20 0.62
CA ASN A 121 8.02 -13.19 -0.82
C ASN A 121 6.53 -13.42 -1.12
N TRP A 122 5.67 -13.28 -0.11
CA TRP A 122 4.21 -13.25 -0.24
C TRP A 122 3.61 -12.13 0.59
N ARG A 123 2.39 -11.73 0.25
CA ARG A 123 1.61 -10.77 1.03
C ARG A 123 1.07 -11.46 2.27
N LEU A 124 1.43 -10.95 3.45
CA LEU A 124 0.76 -11.35 4.69
C LEU A 124 -0.70 -10.87 4.69
N SER A 125 -1.59 -11.75 5.12
CA SER A 125 -2.96 -11.42 5.47
C SER A 125 -3.03 -10.59 6.76
N ALA A 126 -4.18 -9.97 7.04
CA ALA A 126 -4.38 -9.21 8.27
C ALA A 126 -4.21 -10.08 9.53
N ASP A 127 -4.71 -11.32 9.51
CA ASP A 127 -4.58 -12.26 10.63
C ASP A 127 -3.13 -12.68 10.86
N GLU A 128 -2.37 -12.90 9.78
CA GLU A 128 -0.94 -13.17 9.90
C GLU A 128 -0.18 -11.98 10.49
N VAL A 129 -0.50 -10.75 10.10
CA VAL A 129 0.10 -9.54 10.69
C VAL A 129 -0.23 -9.42 12.19
N ILE A 130 -1.47 -9.68 12.59
CA ILE A 130 -1.89 -9.64 14.00
C ILE A 130 -1.17 -10.72 14.81
N LYS A 131 -1.07 -11.94 14.27
CA LYS A 131 -0.34 -13.05 14.88
C LYS A 131 1.15 -12.72 15.01
N ASP A 132 1.72 -12.11 13.99
CA ASP A 132 3.12 -11.67 13.96
C ASP A 132 3.44 -10.65 15.06
N PHE A 133 2.56 -9.66 15.22
CA PHE A 133 2.65 -8.68 16.29
C PHE A 133 2.54 -9.34 17.67
N SER A 134 1.56 -10.22 17.86
CA SER A 134 1.28 -10.88 19.15
C SER A 134 2.40 -11.81 19.60
N ASN A 135 3.07 -12.49 18.66
CA ASN A 135 4.21 -13.35 18.97
C ASN A 135 5.46 -12.56 19.37
N ASN A 136 5.57 -11.30 18.93
CA ASN A 136 6.69 -10.44 19.29
C ASN A 136 6.42 -9.60 20.54
N SER A 137 5.16 -9.28 20.83
CA SER A 137 4.80 -8.50 22.02
C SER A 137 5.09 -9.25 23.33
N SER A 138 5.06 -10.59 23.31
CA SER A 138 5.47 -11.43 24.44
C SER A 138 6.98 -11.37 24.73
N ILE A 139 7.80 -10.88 23.80
CA ILE A 139 9.26 -10.68 23.99
C ILE A 139 9.56 -9.27 24.54
N ILE A 140 8.63 -8.32 24.41
CA ILE A 140 8.81 -6.91 24.82
C ILE A 140 7.94 -6.61 26.05
N SER A 141 8.08 -7.41 27.12
CA SER A 141 7.61 -7.01 28.45
C SER A 141 8.77 -6.32 29.19
N PRO A 142 8.66 -5.04 29.56
CA PRO A 142 9.75 -4.33 30.23
C PRO A 142 9.87 -4.83 31.68
N GLY A 143 10.93 -5.58 31.98
CA GLY A 143 11.40 -5.76 33.36
C GLY A 143 11.44 -7.17 33.94
N SER A 144 11.98 -8.16 33.24
CA SER A 144 12.49 -9.36 33.93
C SER A 144 14.03 -9.35 33.93
N PRO A 145 14.70 -9.23 35.10
CA PRO A 145 16.14 -9.45 35.17
C PRO A 145 16.42 -10.91 34.76
N MET A 146 17.42 -11.07 33.90
CA MET A 146 17.91 -12.35 33.41
C MET A 146 18.29 -13.25 34.60
N GLN A 147 17.42 -14.21 34.95
CA GLN A 147 17.74 -15.24 35.92
C GLN A 147 18.58 -16.34 35.23
N PRO A 148 19.62 -16.89 35.89
CA PRO A 148 20.44 -17.95 35.31
C PRO A 148 19.61 -19.20 35.05
N ILE A 149 19.78 -19.79 33.86
CA ILE A 149 19.19 -21.07 33.47
C ILE A 149 19.69 -22.12 34.48
N THR A 150 18.76 -22.67 35.27
CA THR A 150 19.00 -23.92 36.01
C THR A 150 18.25 -25.01 35.27
N THR A 151 19.00 -25.93 34.67
CA THR A 151 18.47 -27.13 34.03
C THR A 151 18.03 -28.10 35.12
N THR A 152 16.73 -28.42 35.18
CA THR A 152 16.26 -29.59 35.93
C THR A 152 15.24 -30.37 35.11
N THR A 153 15.69 -31.55 34.69
CA THR A 153 14.93 -32.66 34.12
C THR A 153 14.11 -33.36 35.20
N SER A 154 12.81 -33.62 34.98
CA SER A 154 12.13 -34.89 35.37
C SER A 154 10.62 -34.89 35.04
N ASP A 155 10.28 -35.74 34.07
CA ASP A 155 9.15 -36.70 33.95
C ASP A 155 7.64 -36.33 34.05
N PRO A 156 6.78 -37.08 33.31
CA PRO A 156 5.36 -36.79 33.12
C PRO A 156 4.44 -37.64 34.03
N SER A 157 3.33 -37.05 34.45
CA SER A 157 2.12 -37.84 34.77
C SER A 157 0.85 -37.00 34.59
N THR A 158 0.08 -37.39 33.57
CA THR A 158 -1.38 -37.56 33.53
C THR A 158 -2.22 -36.64 34.43
N GLN A 159 -3.17 -35.91 33.83
CA GLN A 159 -4.59 -35.93 34.22
C GLN A 159 -5.46 -35.65 32.99
N LEU A 160 -6.25 -36.66 32.66
CA LEU A 160 -7.30 -36.67 31.66
C LEU A 160 -8.51 -35.91 32.24
N LYS A 161 -9.02 -34.89 31.55
CA LYS A 161 -10.38 -34.40 31.78
C LYS A 161 -11.08 -34.24 30.44
N THR A 162 -12.00 -35.15 30.19
CA THR A 162 -12.93 -35.15 29.08
C THR A 162 -13.97 -34.06 29.34
N GLU A 163 -14.06 -33.06 28.45
CA GLU A 163 -15.29 -32.31 28.26
C GLU A 163 -15.72 -32.34 26.80
N THR A 164 -17.01 -32.52 26.67
CA THR A 164 -17.78 -33.04 25.55
C THR A 164 -18.23 -31.92 24.62
N ASN A 165 -18.18 -32.21 23.31
CA ASN A 165 -18.94 -31.61 22.20
C ASN A 165 -18.70 -30.13 21.83
N ASN A 166 -18.17 -29.91 20.62
CA ASN A 166 -18.96 -29.42 19.48
C ASN A 166 -18.03 -29.17 18.27
N THR A 167 -18.26 -29.88 17.17
CA THR A 167 -17.73 -29.54 15.85
C THR A 167 -18.25 -28.16 15.43
N ALA A 168 -17.47 -27.12 15.70
CA ALA A 168 -17.65 -25.82 15.09
C ALA A 168 -16.80 -25.78 13.81
N ILE A 169 -17.43 -26.09 12.66
CA ILE A 169 -16.93 -25.63 11.37
C ILE A 169 -17.15 -24.12 11.36
N MET A 170 -16.15 -23.38 11.85
CA MET A 170 -16.10 -21.93 11.71
C MET A 170 -15.26 -21.62 10.48
N ALA A 171 -15.93 -21.55 9.34
CA ALA A 171 -15.45 -20.74 8.23
C ALA A 171 -15.31 -19.30 8.75
N GLY A 172 -14.07 -18.86 8.95
CA GLY A 172 -13.74 -17.51 9.37
C GLY A 172 -14.11 -16.50 8.28
N ILE A 173 -15.38 -16.13 8.20
CA ILE A 173 -15.80 -14.88 7.61
C ILE A 173 -15.34 -13.80 8.58
N GLY A 174 -14.25 -13.10 8.24
CA GLY A 174 -13.82 -11.92 8.96
C GLY A 174 -14.96 -10.91 8.99
N ILE A 175 -15.59 -10.74 10.14
CA ILE A 175 -16.65 -9.76 10.35
C ILE A 175 -15.98 -8.38 10.44
N GLY A 176 -15.79 -7.75 9.28
CA GLY A 176 -15.28 -6.40 9.14
C GLY A 176 -16.17 -5.48 8.31
N ALA A 177 -17.39 -5.90 7.99
CA ALA A 177 -18.37 -5.10 7.27
C ALA A 177 -19.78 -5.53 7.71
N SER A 178 -20.48 -4.69 8.48
CA SER A 178 -21.92 -4.86 8.69
C SER A 178 -22.62 -4.89 7.32
N LEU A 179 -23.72 -5.65 7.16
CA LEU A 179 -24.51 -5.69 5.91
C LEU A 179 -24.84 -4.26 5.40
N VAL A 180 -24.98 -3.31 6.31
CA VAL A 180 -25.14 -1.87 6.02
C VAL A 180 -23.96 -1.29 5.25
N THR A 181 -22.72 -1.59 5.65
CA THR A 181 -21.51 -1.10 4.98
C THR A 181 -21.32 -1.72 3.60
N ILE A 182 -21.70 -2.99 3.42
CA ILE A 182 -21.69 -3.67 2.12
C ILE A 182 -22.73 -3.03 1.18
N LEU A 183 -23.94 -2.78 1.66
CA LEU A 183 -24.99 -2.09 0.90
C LEU A 183 -24.57 -0.68 0.49
N LEU A 184 -23.93 0.09 1.39
CA LEU A 184 -23.41 1.43 1.08
C LEU A 184 -22.27 1.39 0.05
N ALA A 185 -21.38 0.39 0.11
CA ALA A 185 -20.31 0.22 -0.87
C ALA A 185 -20.87 -0.15 -2.26
N ILE A 186 -21.86 -1.04 -2.33
CA ILE A 186 -22.52 -1.43 -3.58
C ILE A 186 -23.27 -0.23 -4.18
N ALA A 187 -24.02 0.51 -3.37
CA ALA A 187 -24.73 1.73 -3.80
C ALA A 187 -23.75 2.81 -4.28
N GLY A 188 -22.65 3.02 -3.56
CA GLY A 188 -21.59 3.95 -3.94
C GLY A 188 -20.93 3.59 -5.28
N LEU A 189 -20.62 2.31 -5.50
CA LEU A 189 -20.05 1.83 -6.77
C LEU A 189 -21.04 1.98 -7.94
N TYR A 190 -22.33 1.77 -7.69
CA TYR A 190 -23.40 1.95 -8.68
C TYR A 190 -23.56 3.43 -9.06
N ILE A 191 -23.62 4.34 -8.08
CA ILE A 191 -23.69 5.79 -8.30
C ILE A 191 -22.43 6.29 -9.03
N PHE A 192 -21.25 5.80 -8.66
CA PHE A 192 -19.99 6.13 -9.33
C PHE A 192 -19.98 5.70 -10.80
N LYS A 193 -20.47 4.49 -11.12
CA LYS A 193 -20.63 4.03 -12.51
C LYS A 193 -21.61 4.90 -13.30
N LEU A 194 -22.74 5.30 -12.71
CA LEU A 194 -23.69 6.21 -13.34
C LEU A 194 -23.09 7.60 -13.61
N TYR A 195 -22.35 8.14 -12.64
CA TYR A 195 -21.66 9.41 -12.79
C TYR A 195 -20.61 9.36 -13.92
N ARG A 196 -19.82 8.28 -13.99
CA ARG A 196 -18.83 8.06 -15.05
C ARG A 196 -19.48 7.94 -16.44
N LYS A 197 -20.63 7.27 -16.55
CA LYS A 197 -21.40 7.16 -17.81
C LYS A 197 -21.89 8.53 -18.27
N LYS A 198 -22.36 9.39 -17.35
CA LYS A 198 -22.82 10.75 -17.68
C LYS A 198 -21.67 11.66 -18.16
N GLN A 199 -20.47 11.51 -17.61
CA GLN A 199 -19.27 12.23 -18.09
C GLN A 199 -18.85 11.82 -19.52
N GLN A 200 -19.13 10.58 -19.94
CA GLN A 200 -18.87 10.16 -21.33
C GLN A 200 -19.93 10.68 -22.32
N HIS A 201 -21.18 10.82 -21.89
CA HIS A 201 -22.23 11.45 -22.71
C HIS A 201 -22.16 12.99 -22.73
N GLY A 202 -21.45 13.63 -21.79
CA GLY A 202 -21.24 15.08 -21.77
C GLY A 202 -20.17 15.60 -22.74
N LYS A 203 -19.45 14.73 -23.46
CA LYS A 203 -18.38 15.10 -24.41
C LYS A 203 -18.79 15.12 -25.89
N TYR A 204 -20.04 14.80 -26.21
CA TYR A 204 -20.58 14.95 -27.56
C TYR A 204 -21.88 15.76 -27.48
N GLY A 205 -21.77 17.08 -27.64
CA GLY A 205 -22.91 17.95 -27.92
C GLY A 205 -23.37 17.75 -29.38
N PRO A 206 -24.63 18.11 -29.70
CA PRO A 206 -25.18 17.89 -31.04
C PRO A 206 -24.40 18.70 -32.09
N GLU A 207 -24.11 18.03 -33.20
CA GLU A 207 -23.52 18.59 -34.41
C GLU A 207 -24.39 19.75 -34.91
N VAL A 208 -23.80 20.94 -34.97
CA VAL A 208 -24.45 22.12 -35.56
C VAL A 208 -24.39 21.94 -37.07
N THR A 209 -25.51 21.58 -37.68
CA THR A 209 -25.68 21.60 -39.13
C THR A 209 -25.67 23.06 -39.57
N GLU A 210 -24.57 23.54 -40.15
CA GLU A 210 -24.56 24.83 -40.85
C GLU A 210 -25.35 24.69 -42.16
N GLU A 211 -26.54 25.27 -42.17
CA GLU A 211 -27.36 25.44 -43.35
C GLU A 211 -26.79 26.61 -44.18
N SER A 212 -26.19 26.26 -45.33
CA SER A 212 -25.63 27.19 -46.31
C SER A 212 -26.72 28.04 -46.95
N SER A 213 -26.85 29.32 -46.57
CA SER A 213 -27.55 30.33 -47.37
C SER A 213 -26.61 30.87 -48.44
N GLY A 214 -26.90 30.59 -49.71
CA GLY A 214 -26.12 31.09 -50.83
C GLY A 214 -26.21 32.61 -50.97
N HIS A 215 -25.12 33.25 -51.39
CA HIS A 215 -25.15 34.39 -52.30
C HIS A 215 -23.86 34.43 -53.12
N GLU A 216 -24.08 34.54 -54.42
CA GLU A 216 -23.20 34.55 -55.58
C GLU A 216 -22.20 35.72 -55.57
N VAL A 217 -20.92 35.45 -55.87
CA VAL A 217 -20.01 36.44 -56.48
C VAL A 217 -19.20 35.75 -57.58
N ILE A 218 -19.59 36.05 -58.82
CA ILE A 218 -18.84 35.76 -60.03
C ILE A 218 -17.72 36.81 -60.16
N SER A 219 -16.44 36.42 -60.20
CA SER A 219 -15.44 37.12 -61.02
C SER A 219 -14.12 36.34 -61.15
N THR A 220 -13.90 35.86 -62.37
CA THR A 220 -12.67 35.80 -63.20
C THR A 220 -11.28 35.55 -62.57
N GLY A 221 -10.54 34.58 -63.12
CA GLY A 221 -9.08 34.72 -63.23
C GLY A 221 -8.18 33.48 -63.13
N LYS A 222 -8.03 32.75 -64.25
CA LYS A 222 -6.76 32.18 -64.77
C LYS A 222 -6.09 31.01 -64.03
N VAL A 223 -6.25 29.83 -64.64
CA VAL A 223 -5.42 28.62 -64.48
C VAL A 223 -3.98 28.91 -64.93
N ARG A 224 -3.00 28.54 -64.09
CA ARG A 224 -1.67 28.08 -64.55
C ARG A 224 -1.26 26.82 -63.79
N SER A 225 -1.22 25.73 -64.55
CA SER A 225 -0.56 24.48 -64.22
C SER A 225 0.96 24.67 -64.32
N ILE A 226 1.71 24.18 -63.33
CA ILE A 226 3.13 23.86 -63.47
C ILE A 226 3.30 22.40 -63.04
N LYS A 227 3.58 21.54 -64.02
CA LYS A 227 4.03 20.16 -63.80
C LYS A 227 5.51 20.18 -63.39
N LYS A 228 5.84 19.25 -62.48
CA LYS A 228 7.19 18.81 -62.12
C LYS A 228 8.08 18.62 -63.35
N ASN A 229 9.20 19.34 -63.40
CA ASN A 229 10.57 18.84 -63.29
C ASN A 229 11.52 20.02 -63.15
#